data_AF-A0A7V9RBN0-F1
#
_entry.id   AF-A0A7V9RBN0-F1
#
_cell.length_a   1.000
_cell.length_b   1.000
_cell.length_c   1.000
_cell.angle_alpha   90.00
_cell.angle_beta   90.00
_cell.angle_gamma   90.00
#
_symmetry.space_group_name_H-M   'P 1'
#
loop_
_entity.id
_entity.type
_entity.pdbx_description
1 polymer ?
#
loop_
_entity_poly.entity_id
_entity_poly.type
_entity_poly.pdbx_seq_one_letter_code
_entity_poly.pdbx_strand_id
1 'polypeptide(L)'
;MANQLAPVEPLETRIDSMRLRDQAPKVSVWEPSATHQAASAAPIAIPIEQQIIDAIAQPLRGGETHRTGNDRKELEIATLLEQLTPVQSLALGTRLSNALPSDPIVVAFGRLVVERRIRLVAYLARRRIRAVR
;
A
#
# COMPACT_ATOMS: atom_id res chain seq x y z
N MET A 1 32.42 -51.20 39.03
CA MET A 1 31.48 -50.05 39.00
C MET A 1 30.36 -50.42 38.04
N ALA A 2 29.20 -50.82 38.57
CA ALA A 2 28.08 -51.34 37.78
C ALA A 2 27.11 -50.20 37.44
N ASN A 3 26.82 -50.04 36.15
CA ASN A 3 25.91 -49.01 35.63
C ASN A 3 24.51 -49.63 35.49
N GLN A 4 23.61 -49.31 36.41
CA GLN A 4 22.20 -49.73 36.37
C GLN A 4 21.43 -48.84 35.40
N LEU A 5 20.95 -49.40 34.29
CA LEU A 5 19.99 -48.77 33.39
C LEU A 5 18.58 -49.03 33.91
N ALA A 6 17.84 -47.96 34.20
CA ALA A 6 16.43 -48.02 34.58
C ALA A 6 15.53 -48.30 33.35
N PRO A 7 14.37 -48.97 33.53
CA PRO A 7 13.44 -49.27 32.44
C PRO A 7 12.64 -48.03 32.03
N VAL A 8 12.44 -47.87 30.72
CA VAL A 8 11.62 -46.81 30.11
C VAL A 8 10.19 -47.33 30.00
N GLU A 9 9.25 -46.71 30.70
CA GLU A 9 7.82 -47.02 30.57
C GLU A 9 7.22 -46.36 29.30
N PRO A 10 6.31 -47.04 28.59
CA PRO A 10 5.64 -46.48 27.42
C PRO A 10 4.49 -45.53 27.81
N LEU A 11 4.49 -44.34 27.21
CA LEU A 11 3.40 -43.36 27.26
C LEU A 11 2.17 -43.88 26.51
N GLU A 12 1.31 -44.64 27.18
CA GLU A 12 -0.06 -44.85 26.73
C GLU A 12 -0.84 -43.53 26.81
N THR A 13 -0.88 -42.83 25.68
CA THR A 13 -1.62 -41.58 25.52
C THR A 13 -3.09 -41.92 25.40
N ARG A 14 -3.77 -41.81 26.53
CA ARG A 14 -5.22 -41.86 26.74
C ARG A 14 -5.91 -40.77 25.91
N ILE A 15 -6.29 -41.11 24.67
CA ILE A 15 -7.19 -40.29 23.85
C ILE A 15 -8.62 -40.57 24.33
N ASP A 16 -8.98 -39.93 25.44
CA ASP A 16 -10.35 -39.95 25.94
C ASP A 16 -11.23 -39.04 25.07
N SER A 17 -12.34 -39.63 24.65
CA SER A 17 -13.34 -39.04 23.78
C SER A 17 -14.19 -38.06 24.57
N MET A 18 -14.09 -36.76 24.28
CA MET A 18 -15.11 -35.79 24.67
C MET A 18 -15.63 -35.02 23.45
N ARG A 19 -16.67 -35.61 22.86
CA ARG A 19 -17.79 -34.89 22.25
C ARG A 19 -18.25 -33.78 23.21
N LEU A 20 -18.08 -32.52 22.85
CA LEU A 20 -18.83 -31.42 23.45
C LEU A 20 -19.10 -30.32 22.42
N ARG A 21 -20.34 -30.34 21.92
CA ARG A 21 -21.19 -29.20 21.50
C ARG A 21 -20.87 -28.48 20.19
N ASP A 22 -21.66 -28.85 19.20
CA ASP A 22 -22.27 -27.97 18.19
C ASP A 22 -22.73 -26.62 18.79
N GLN A 23 -21.87 -25.61 18.70
CA GLN A 23 -22.29 -24.22 18.79
C GLN A 23 -21.62 -23.47 17.65
N ALA A 24 -22.21 -23.60 16.46
CA ALA A 24 -21.83 -22.83 15.29
C ALA A 24 -21.98 -21.33 15.62
N PRO A 25 -20.91 -20.52 15.53
CA PRO A 25 -21.07 -19.08 15.64
C PRO A 25 -21.94 -18.62 14.47
N LYS A 26 -22.95 -17.81 14.74
CA LYS A 26 -23.62 -16.98 13.72
C LYS A 26 -22.53 -16.12 13.07
N VAL A 27 -22.00 -16.60 11.95
CA VAL A 27 -21.17 -15.80 11.06
C VAL A 27 -22.11 -14.76 10.49
N SER A 28 -22.15 -13.58 11.11
CA SER A 28 -22.68 -12.40 10.46
C SER A 28 -21.87 -12.22 9.18
N VAL A 29 -22.43 -12.68 8.06
CA VAL A 29 -21.96 -12.36 6.72
C VAL A 29 -22.07 -10.85 6.64
N TRP A 30 -20.96 -10.17 6.90
CA TRP A 30 -20.81 -8.76 6.63
C TRP A 30 -20.88 -8.65 5.10
N GLU A 31 -22.07 -8.38 4.56
CA GLU A 31 -22.20 -7.90 3.20
C GLU A 31 -21.44 -6.57 3.15
N PRO A 32 -20.31 -6.47 2.42
CA PRO A 32 -19.74 -5.18 2.16
C PRO A 32 -20.76 -4.46 1.27
N SER A 33 -21.45 -3.47 1.82
CA SER A 33 -22.22 -2.49 1.05
C SER A 33 -21.27 -1.81 0.07
N ALA A 34 -21.09 -2.44 -1.09
CA ALA A 34 -20.29 -1.94 -2.20
C ALA A 34 -21.12 -0.92 -2.98
N THR A 35 -21.56 0.13 -2.29
CA THR A 35 -21.90 1.41 -2.90
C THR A 35 -20.79 2.40 -2.55
N HIS A 36 -19.54 2.00 -2.78
CA HIS A 36 -18.54 2.99 -3.18
C HIS A 36 -18.87 3.35 -4.62
N GLN A 37 -19.86 4.24 -4.76
CA GLN A 37 -20.04 5.03 -5.97
C GLN A 37 -18.67 5.65 -6.24
N ALA A 38 -17.96 5.09 -7.21
CA ALA A 38 -16.67 5.57 -7.65
C ALA A 38 -16.90 7.01 -8.06
N ALA A 39 -16.62 7.95 -7.15
CA ALA A 39 -16.62 9.36 -7.42
C ALA A 39 -15.69 9.50 -8.62
N SER A 40 -16.29 9.81 -9.77
CA SER A 40 -15.62 9.91 -11.05
C SER A 40 -14.60 11.03 -10.91
N ALA A 41 -13.41 10.68 -10.44
CA ALA A 41 -12.29 11.59 -10.30
C ALA A 41 -12.00 12.06 -11.72
N ALA A 42 -12.14 13.36 -11.97
CA ALA A 42 -11.92 13.94 -13.28
C ALA A 42 -10.60 13.38 -13.85
N PRO A 43 -10.59 12.86 -15.08
CA PRO A 43 -9.42 12.20 -15.63
C PRO A 43 -8.27 13.22 -15.66
N ILE A 44 -7.19 12.88 -14.98
CA ILE A 44 -5.93 13.60 -15.13
C ILE A 44 -5.51 13.43 -16.58
N ALA A 45 -4.81 14.42 -17.15
CA ALA A 45 -4.23 14.24 -18.46
C ALA A 45 -3.32 12.98 -18.43
N ILE A 46 -3.76 11.93 -19.12
CA ILE A 46 -3.08 10.64 -19.29
C ILE A 46 -1.56 10.79 -19.48
N PRO A 47 -1.03 11.77 -20.27
CA PRO A 47 0.41 11.90 -20.44
C PRO A 47 1.20 12.19 -19.15
N ILE A 48 0.66 12.96 -18.19
CA ILE A 48 1.41 13.29 -16.96
C ILE A 48 1.43 12.10 -16.00
N GLU A 49 0.31 11.37 -15.91
CA GLU A 49 0.22 10.17 -15.08
C GLU A 49 1.23 9.11 -15.51
N GLN A 50 1.32 8.85 -16.83
CA GLN A 50 2.30 7.90 -17.36
C GLN A 50 3.74 8.34 -17.07
N GLN A 51 4.05 9.64 -17.22
CA GLN A 51 5.39 10.16 -16.89
C GLN A 51 5.75 9.95 -15.42
N ILE A 52 4.79 10.09 -14.49
CA ILE A 52 5.04 9.84 -13.07
C ILE A 52 5.33 8.35 -12.84
N ILE A 53 4.54 7.46 -13.47
CA ILE A 53 4.75 6.01 -13.38
C ILE A 53 6.13 5.63 -13.92
N ASP A 54 6.51 6.20 -15.07
CA ASP A 54 7.81 5.95 -15.70
C ASP A 54 8.96 6.45 -14.80
N ALA A 55 8.86 7.65 -14.23
CA ALA A 55 9.85 8.19 -13.29
C ALA A 55 10.06 7.28 -12.06
N ILE A 56 8.98 6.71 -11.51
CA ILE A 56 9.06 5.76 -10.41
C ILE A 56 9.75 4.46 -10.87
N ALA A 57 9.41 3.97 -12.06
CA ALA A 57 9.90 2.71 -12.61
C ALA A 57 11.36 2.77 -13.11
N GLN A 58 11.91 3.96 -13.36
CA GLN A 58 13.30 4.12 -13.80
C GLN A 58 14.29 3.40 -12.87
N PRO A 59 15.28 2.66 -13.39
CA PRO A 59 16.33 2.08 -12.56
C PRO A 59 17.24 3.17 -11.95
N LEU A 60 18.06 2.77 -10.98
CA LEU A 60 19.18 3.59 -10.52
C LEU A 60 20.18 3.79 -11.66
N ARG A 61 20.74 4.99 -11.77
CA ARG A 61 21.83 5.26 -12.73
C ARG A 61 23.15 4.71 -12.20
N GLY A 62 24.12 4.51 -13.10
CA GLY A 62 25.46 4.09 -12.72
C GLY A 62 26.09 5.03 -11.70
N GLY A 63 26.57 4.49 -10.58
CA GLY A 63 27.17 5.26 -9.49
C GLY A 63 26.17 5.90 -8.52
N GLU A 64 24.85 5.79 -8.74
CA GLU A 64 23.87 6.23 -7.76
C GLU A 64 23.76 5.24 -6.60
N THR A 65 23.70 5.76 -5.38
CA THR A 65 23.21 5.01 -4.23
C THR A 65 21.68 4.94 -4.26
N HIS A 66 21.08 4.01 -3.52
CA HIS A 66 19.61 4.00 -3.33
C HIS A 66 19.08 5.33 -2.79
N ARG A 67 19.84 6.01 -1.91
CA ARG A 67 19.45 7.30 -1.36
C ARG A 67 19.39 8.37 -2.45
N THR A 68 20.50 8.55 -3.17
CA THR A 68 20.61 9.58 -4.22
C THR A 68 19.65 9.34 -5.38
N GLY A 69 19.46 8.08 -5.79
CA GLY A 69 18.49 7.75 -6.83
C GLY A 69 17.05 7.97 -6.39
N ASN A 70 16.71 7.66 -5.13
CA ASN A 70 15.38 7.96 -4.60
C ASN A 70 15.15 9.47 -4.44
N ASP A 71 16.16 10.25 -4.04
CA ASP A 71 16.10 11.72 -3.99
C ASP A 71 15.86 12.32 -5.39
N ARG A 72 16.57 11.83 -6.40
CA ARG A 72 16.36 12.21 -7.80
C ARG A 72 14.94 11.91 -8.26
N LYS A 73 14.44 10.70 -8.01
CA LYS A 73 13.08 10.30 -8.36
C LYS A 73 12.03 11.16 -7.68
N GLU A 74 12.18 11.43 -6.38
CA GLU A 74 11.25 12.29 -5.64
C GLU A 74 11.21 13.70 -6.22
N LEU A 75 12.37 14.26 -6.60
CA LEU A 75 12.45 15.57 -7.24
C LEU A 75 11.76 15.58 -8.61
N GLU A 76 12.04 14.58 -9.45
CA GLU A 76 11.44 14.42 -10.79
C GLU A 76 9.91 14.30 -10.69
N ILE A 77 9.41 13.49 -9.75
CA ILE A 77 7.97 13.36 -9.47
C ILE A 77 7.41 14.70 -8.99
N ALA A 78 8.07 15.40 -8.07
CA ALA A 78 7.61 16.70 -7.59
C ALA A 78 7.47 17.72 -8.74
N THR A 79 8.42 17.77 -9.67
CA THR A 79 8.35 18.61 -10.87
C THR A 79 7.18 18.23 -11.80
N LEU A 80 6.88 16.93 -11.96
CA LEU A 80 5.69 16.50 -12.71
C LEU A 80 4.40 16.91 -11.98
N LEU A 81 4.38 16.81 -10.64
CA LEU A 81 3.25 17.24 -9.83
C LEU A 81 3.03 18.76 -9.88
N GLU A 82 4.05 19.57 -10.18
CA GLU A 82 3.90 21.02 -10.39
C GLU A 82 3.09 21.38 -11.63
N GLN A 83 3.12 20.53 -12.66
CA GLN A 83 2.41 20.73 -13.91
C GLN A 83 0.90 20.48 -13.78
N LEU A 84 0.48 19.77 -12.73
CA LEU A 84 -0.93 19.49 -12.51
C LEU A 84 -1.70 20.78 -12.19
N THR A 85 -2.94 20.87 -12.65
CA THR A 85 -3.87 21.89 -12.15
C THR A 85 -4.29 21.58 -10.71
N PRO A 86 -4.86 22.54 -9.96
CA PRO A 86 -5.38 22.27 -8.62
C PRO A 86 -6.43 21.15 -8.58
N VAL A 87 -7.29 21.08 -9.59
CA VAL A 87 -8.33 20.03 -9.73
C VAL A 87 -7.69 18.66 -9.95
N GLN A 88 -6.70 18.58 -10.84
CA GLN A 88 -5.95 17.33 -11.07
C GLN A 88 -5.16 16.90 -9.83
N SER A 89 -4.58 17.85 -9.11
CA SER A 89 -3.87 17.58 -7.85
C SER A 89 -4.80 16.99 -6.78
N LEU A 90 -6.04 17.51 -6.70
CA LEU A 90 -7.07 16.98 -5.81
C LEU A 90 -7.49 15.55 -6.23
N ALA A 91 -7.80 15.36 -7.52
CA ALA A 91 -8.19 14.06 -8.06
C ALA A 91 -7.12 12.99 -7.79
N LEU A 92 -5.84 13.32 -8.02
CA LEU A 92 -4.73 12.43 -7.73
C LEU A 92 -4.60 12.14 -6.24
N GLY A 93 -4.68 13.17 -5.39
CA GLY A 93 -4.63 13.01 -3.94
C GLY A 93 -5.72 12.06 -3.44
N THR A 94 -6.95 12.22 -3.90
CA THR A 94 -8.07 11.34 -3.55
C THR A 94 -7.83 9.90 -4.02
N ARG A 95 -7.35 9.69 -5.25
CA ARG A 95 -7.00 8.34 -5.75
C ARG A 95 -5.95 7.66 -4.89
N LEU A 96 -4.88 8.38 -4.55
CA LEU A 96 -3.79 7.87 -3.71
C LEU A 96 -4.24 7.57 -2.27
N SER A 97 -5.19 8.34 -1.72
CA SER A 97 -5.76 8.10 -0.40
C SER A 97 -6.72 6.92 -0.35
N ASN A 98 -7.51 6.72 -1.40
CA ASN A 98 -8.49 5.62 -1.47
C ASN A 98 -7.85 4.26 -1.80
N ALA A 99 -6.58 4.25 -2.23
CA ALA A 99 -5.77 3.06 -2.45
C ALA A 99 -6.45 1.99 -3.32
N LEU A 100 -7.02 2.39 -4.46
CA LEU A 100 -7.62 1.45 -5.42
C LEU A 100 -6.53 0.51 -5.98
N PRO A 101 -6.58 -0.80 -5.70
CA PRO A 101 -5.47 -1.71 -6.00
C PRO A 101 -5.29 -1.98 -7.52
N SER A 102 -6.32 -1.70 -8.32
CA SER A 102 -6.27 -1.81 -9.79
C SER A 102 -5.74 -0.55 -10.47
N ASP A 103 -5.52 0.53 -9.73
CA ASP A 103 -5.10 1.81 -10.27
C ASP A 103 -3.57 1.83 -10.49
N PRO A 104 -3.07 1.98 -11.74
CA PRO A 104 -1.64 1.94 -12.05
C PRO A 104 -0.82 2.96 -11.26
N ILE A 105 -1.35 4.17 -11.02
CA ILE A 105 -0.59 5.19 -10.27
C ILE A 105 -0.52 4.83 -8.79
N VAL A 106 -1.59 4.27 -8.22
CA VAL A 106 -1.60 3.82 -6.81
C VAL A 106 -0.58 2.69 -6.63
N VAL A 107 -0.58 1.72 -7.56
CA VAL A 107 0.39 0.61 -7.56
C VAL A 107 1.82 1.14 -7.68
N ALA A 108 2.08 2.11 -8.55
CA ALA A 108 3.40 2.73 -8.70
C ALA A 108 3.84 3.45 -7.42
N PHE A 109 2.98 4.28 -6.81
CA PHE A 109 3.26 4.95 -5.54
C PHE A 109 3.45 3.97 -4.37
N GLY A 110 2.83 2.79 -4.43
CA GLY A 110 3.05 1.70 -3.48
C GLY A 110 4.50 1.19 -3.45
N ARG A 111 5.25 1.35 -4.54
CA ARG A 111 6.67 0.94 -4.65
C ARG A 111 7.64 1.96 -4.03
N LEU A 112 7.17 3.16 -3.70
CA LEU A 112 7.99 4.18 -3.05
C LEU A 112 8.17 3.87 -1.56
N VAL A 113 9.29 4.33 -1.01
CA VAL A 113 9.50 4.34 0.45
C VAL A 113 8.38 5.14 1.12
N VAL A 114 7.82 4.59 2.20
CA VAL A 114 6.65 5.13 2.91
C VAL A 114 6.79 6.62 3.22
N GLU A 115 7.93 7.04 3.78
CA GLU A 115 8.18 8.44 4.12
C GLU A 115 8.07 9.36 2.90
N ARG A 116 8.62 8.96 1.75
CA ARG A 116 8.59 9.75 0.51
C ARG A 116 7.17 9.84 -0.05
N ARG A 117 6.43 8.73 0.00
CA ARG A 117 5.01 8.73 -0.37
C ARG A 117 4.23 9.74 0.46
N ILE A 118 4.45 9.78 1.78
CA ILE A 118 3.80 10.75 2.68
C ILE A 118 4.16 12.19 2.27
N ARG A 119 5.44 12.48 1.97
CA ARG A 119 5.86 13.81 1.52
C ARG A 119 5.20 14.25 0.23
N LEU A 120 5.12 13.37 -0.77
CA LEU A 120 4.48 13.66 -2.06
C LEU A 120 2.96 13.84 -1.93
N VAL A 121 2.30 13.03 -1.10
CA VAL A 121 0.85 13.21 -0.83
C VAL A 121 0.60 14.52 -0.07
N ALA A 122 1.45 14.86 0.90
CA ALA A 122 1.36 16.15 1.59
C ALA A 122 1.60 17.34 0.64
N TYR A 123 2.48 17.19 -0.34
CA TYR A 123 2.72 18.18 -1.40
C TYR A 123 1.45 18.45 -2.22
N LEU A 124 0.74 17.40 -2.67
CA LEU A 124 -0.55 17.51 -3.35
C LEU A 124 -1.59 18.24 -2.49
N ALA A 125 -1.68 17.92 -1.20
CA ALA A 125 -2.60 18.57 -0.27
C ALA A 125 -2.30 20.07 -0.09
N ARG A 126 -1.02 20.48 -0.08
CA ARG A 126 -0.63 21.90 0.02
C ARG A 126 -1.02 22.71 -1.21
N ARG A 127 -0.89 22.14 -2.42
CA ARG A 127 -1.31 22.81 -3.67
C ARG A 127 -2.81 23.10 -3.67
N ARG A 128 -3.62 22.22 -3.07
CA ARG A 128 -5.06 22.46 -2.84
C ARG A 128 -5.29 23.75 -2.05
N ILE A 129 -4.57 23.93 -0.95
CA ILE A 129 -4.79 25.07 -0.04
C ILE A 129 -4.43 26.40 -0.72
N ARG A 130 -3.38 26.43 -1.55
CA ARG A 130 -2.95 27.65 -2.26
C ARG A 130 -3.90 28.08 -3.37
N ALA A 131 -4.58 27.15 -4.04
CA ALA A 131 -5.50 27.47 -5.13
C ALA A 131 -6.82 28.13 -4.68
N VAL A 132 -7.14 28.07 -3.39
CA VAL A 132 -8.38 28.60 -2.80
C VAL A 132 -8.19 30.03 -2.24
N ARG A 133 -6.98 30.57 -2.27
CA ARG A 133 -6.68 31.95 -1.89
C ARG A 133 -6.54 32.83 -3.13
#